data_AF-A0A379W2E7-F1
#
_entry.id   AF-A0A379W2E7-F1
#
_cell.length_a   1.000
_cell.length_b   1.000
_cell.length_c   1.000
_cell.angle_alpha   90.00
_cell.angle_beta   90.00
_cell.angle_gamma   90.00
#
_symmetry.space_group_name_H-M   'P 1'
#
loop_
_entity.id
_entity.type
_entity.pdbx_description
1 polymer ?
#
loop_
_entity_poly.entity_id
_entity_poly.type
_entity_poly.pdbx_seq_one_letter_code
_entity_poly.pdbx_strand_id
1 'polypeptide(L)' 'MKVNIDTSDMLYAEAWRDFKGTDWKEEINVRDFIQHNYTPYEGG' A
#
# COMPACT_ATOMS: atom_id res chain seq x y z
N MET A 1 -7.13 -22.38 21.96
CA MET A 1 -6.39 -21.22 21.45
C MET A 1 -6.89 -20.97 20.03
N LYS A 2 -7.70 -19.93 19.81
CA LYS A 2 -7.99 -19.50 18.43
C LYS A 2 -6.76 -18.73 17.98
N VAL A 3 -6.11 -19.22 16.93
CA VAL A 3 -4.96 -18.56 16.34
C VAL A 3 -5.53 -17.63 15.29
N ASN A 4 -5.64 -16.34 15.63
CA ASN A 4 -6.04 -15.28 14.72
C ASN A 4 -4.79 -14.88 13.91
N ILE A 5 -4.28 -15.79 13.07
CA ILE A 5 -3.30 -15.40 12.07
C ILE A 5 -4.11 -14.76 10.95
N ASP A 6 -4.18 -13.44 10.99
CA ASP A 6 -4.63 -12.67 9.84
C ASP A 6 -3.55 -12.77 8.77
N THR A 7 -3.69 -13.74 7.88
CA THR A 7 -2.75 -13.98 6.78
C THR A 7 -2.76 -12.83 5.76
N SER A 8 -3.76 -11.94 5.82
CA SER A 8 -3.85 -10.80 4.91
C SER A 8 -2.82 -9.72 5.23
N ASP A 9 -2.59 -9.44 6.51
CA ASP A 9 -1.57 -8.47 6.96
C ASP A 9 -0.17 -8.84 6.46
N MET A 10 0.21 -10.12 6.54
CA MET A 10 1.53 -10.57 6.05
C MET A 10 1.64 -10.59 4.53
N LEU A 11 0.56 -10.96 3.82
CA LEU A 11 0.60 -11.08 2.36
C LEU A 11 0.77 -9.71 1.69
N TYR A 12 0.10 -8.68 2.22
CA TYR A 12 0.15 -7.33 1.65
C TYR A 12 1.33 -6.51 2.17
N ALA A 13 1.78 -6.70 3.41
CA ALA A 13 2.92 -5.97 3.96
C ALA A 13 4.19 -6.12 3.11
N GLU A 14 4.41 -7.30 2.52
CA GLU A 14 5.57 -7.52 1.64
C GLU A 14 5.44 -6.75 0.31
N ALA A 15 4.26 -6.80 -0.31
CA ALA A 15 3.97 -6.14 -1.58
C ALA A 15 3.88 -4.60 -1.45
N TRP A 16 3.53 -4.11 -0.26
CA TRP A 16 3.38 -2.68 0.04
C TRP A 16 4.60 -2.05 0.67
N ARG A 17 5.68 -2.83 0.80
CA ARG A 17 6.96 -2.37 1.29
C ARG A 17 7.44 -1.18 0.46
N ASP A 18 7.89 -0.14 1.15
CA ASP A 18 8.40 1.11 0.58
C ASP A 18 7.37 2.01 -0.12
N PHE A 19 6.12 1.58 -0.28
CA PHE A 19 5.04 2.48 -0.70
C PHE A 19 4.56 3.37 0.45
N LYS A 20 4.50 4.67 0.15
CA LYS A 20 4.07 5.79 1.00
C LYS A 20 2.55 5.95 0.97
N GLY A 21 2.00 6.64 1.97
CA GLY A 21 0.55 6.83 2.14
C GLY A 21 -0.08 5.80 3.09
N THR A 22 -1.26 6.16 3.61
CA THR A 22 -1.97 5.43 4.67
C THR A 22 -3.39 5.08 4.26
N ASP A 23 -4.12 6.01 3.65
CA ASP A 23 -5.56 5.86 3.41
C ASP A 23 -5.84 4.71 2.43
N TRP A 24 -5.01 4.56 1.40
CA TRP A 24 -5.12 3.45 0.44
C TRP A 24 -4.87 2.04 1.03
N LYS A 25 -4.31 1.95 2.24
CA LYS A 25 -4.10 0.67 2.94
C LYS A 25 -5.32 0.24 3.74
N GLU A 26 -6.18 1.20 4.11
CA GLU A 26 -7.38 0.99 4.91
C GLU A 26 -8.66 0.96 4.05
N GLU A 27 -8.66 1.62 2.89
CA GLU A 27 -9.78 1.66 1.94
C GLU A 27 -9.33 1.64 0.47
N ILE A 28 -10.26 1.38 -0.45
CA ILE A 28 -9.98 1.40 -1.90
C ILE A 28 -9.82 2.87 -2.34
N ASN A 29 -8.59 3.38 -2.27
CA ASN A 29 -8.24 4.75 -2.59
C ASN A 29 -7.02 4.83 -3.53
N VAL A 30 -7.24 4.51 -4.81
CA VAL A 30 -6.18 4.49 -5.84
C VAL A 30 -5.57 5.87 -6.07
N ARG A 31 -6.33 6.95 -5.85
CA ARG A 31 -5.83 8.33 -5.99
C ARG A 31 -4.74 8.61 -4.96
N ASP A 32 -5.00 8.30 -3.67
CA ASP A 32 -4.03 8.49 -2.59
C ASP A 32 -2.74 7.71 -2.83
N PHE A 33 -2.87 6.45 -3.27
CA PHE A 33 -1.73 5.61 -3.64
C PHE A 33 -0.86 6.26 -4.71
N ILE A 34 -1.45 6.66 -5.84
CA ILE A 34 -0.69 7.24 -6.96
C ILE A 34 0.01 8.51 -6.52
N GLN A 35 -0.70 9.44 -5.87
CA GLN A 35 -0.14 10.74 -5.48
C GLN A 35 1.08 10.62 -4.56
N HIS A 36 1.11 9.64 -3.67
CA HIS A 36 2.22 9.43 -2.75
C HIS A 36 3.40 8.66 -3.34
N ASN A 37 3.21 7.91 -4.43
CA ASN A 37 4.18 6.93 -4.92
C ASN A 37 4.66 7.14 -6.36
N TYR A 38 4.04 8.06 -7.12
CA TYR A 38 4.50 8.35 -8.47
C TYR A 38 5.75 9.23 -8.48
N THR A 39 6.66 8.94 -9.40
CA THR A 39 7.79 9.83 -9.74
C THR A 39 7.44 10.50 -11.06
N PRO A 40 7.21 11.83 -11.10
CA PRO A 40 7.02 12.56 -12.35
C PRO A 40 8.23 12.34 -13.27
N TYR A 41 7.95 12.17 -14.56
CA TYR A 41 8.98 12.09 -15.59
C TYR A 41 8.75 13.22 -16.60
N GLU A 42 9.67 14.17 -16.65
CA GLU A 42 9.54 15.38 -17.47
C GLU A 42 10.01 15.21 -18.93
N GLY A 43 10.62 14.07 -19.27
CA GLY A 43 10.89 13.69 -20.66
C GLY A 43 11.96 14.50 -21.41
N GLY A 44 12.84 15.22 -20.71
CA GLY A 44 13.95 15.98 -21.30
C GLY A 44 14.95 15.14 -22.09
#